data_AF-A0A2J8S002-F1
#
_entry.id   AF-A0A2J8S002-F1
#
_cell.length_a   1.000
_cell.length_b   1.000
_cell.length_c   1.000
_cell.angle_alpha   90.00
_cell.angle_beta   90.00
_cell.angle_gamma   90.00
#
_symmetry.space_group_name_H-M   'P 1'
#
loop_
_entity.id
_entity.type
_entity.pdbx_description
1 polymer ?
#
loop_
_entity_poly.entity_id
_entity_poly.type
_entity_poly.pdbx_seq_one_letter_code
_entity_poly.pdbx_strand_id
1 'polypeptide(L)'
;ERARLLRGQCVQQVGPQGLLYVQQRELAVTSPKDGSISILGSDDATTCHIVVLRHTGNGATCLTHCDGTDTKAEVPLIMNSIKSFSDHAQCGR
;
A
#
# COMPACT_ATOMS: atom_id res chain seq x y z
N GLU A 1 -18.04 -1.90 -11.15
CA GLU A 1 -16.99 -2.25 -12.13
C GLU A 1 -15.65 -2.66 -11.54
N ARG A 2 -14.95 -1.82 -10.75
CA ARG A 2 -13.59 -2.14 -10.21
C ARG A 2 -13.48 -3.50 -9.50
N ALA A 3 -14.41 -3.83 -8.61
CA ALA A 3 -14.42 -5.12 -7.91
C ALA A 3 -14.63 -6.33 -8.84
N ARG A 4 -15.38 -6.17 -9.94
CA ARG A 4 -15.58 -7.23 -10.93
C ARG A 4 -14.28 -7.49 -11.69
N LEU A 5 -13.61 -6.42 -12.12
CA LEU A 5 -12.33 -6.50 -12.81
C LEU A 5 -11.25 -7.12 -11.91
N LEU A 6 -11.11 -6.64 -10.66
CA LEU A 6 -10.11 -7.16 -9.72
C LEU A 6 -10.30 -8.66 -9.44
N ARG A 7 -11.54 -9.10 -9.15
CA ARG A 7 -11.83 -10.52 -8.90
C ARG A 7 -11.70 -11.41 -10.15
N GLY A 8 -11.76 -10.82 -11.34
CA GLY A 8 -11.61 -11.55 -12.60
C GLY A 8 -10.16 -11.71 -13.07
N GLN A 9 -9.19 -11.10 -12.37
CA GLN A 9 -7.77 -11.24 -12.71
C GLN A 9 -7.25 -12.62 -12.29
N CYS A 10 -6.37 -13.19 -13.11
CA CYS A 10 -5.58 -14.35 -12.69
C CYS A 10 -4.54 -13.91 -11.66
N VAL A 11 -4.36 -14.70 -10.60
CA VAL A 11 -3.32 -14.46 -9.60
C VAL A 11 -1.95 -14.49 -10.28
N GLN A 12 -1.11 -13.50 -9.99
CA GLN A 12 0.26 -13.40 -10.50
C GLN A 12 1.25 -13.88 -9.44
N GLN A 13 2.16 -14.77 -9.84
CA GLN A 13 3.31 -15.15 -9.01
C GLN A 13 4.36 -14.04 -9.12
N VAL A 14 4.51 -13.24 -8.06
CA VAL A 14 5.45 -12.13 -8.02
C VAL A 14 6.78 -12.60 -7.43
N GLY A 15 7.86 -12.46 -8.17
CA GLY A 15 9.21 -12.79 -7.70
C GLY A 15 9.80 -11.74 -6.76
N PRO A 16 10.97 -12.01 -6.14
CA PRO A 16 11.55 -11.13 -5.12
C PRO A 16 12.16 -9.83 -5.68
N GLN A 17 12.40 -9.74 -6.99
CA GLN A 17 13.07 -8.59 -7.59
C GLN A 17 12.23 -7.31 -7.44
N GLY A 18 12.73 -6.36 -6.65
CA GLY A 18 12.05 -5.08 -6.40
C GLY A 18 10.78 -5.19 -5.55
N LEU A 19 10.51 -6.35 -4.96
CA LEU A 19 9.37 -6.59 -4.07
C LEU A 19 9.74 -6.24 -2.63
N LEU A 20 8.91 -5.42 -2.00
CA LEU A 20 8.81 -5.31 -0.54
C LEU A 20 7.51 -5.97 -0.09
N TYR A 21 7.63 -7.14 0.51
CA TYR A 21 6.52 -7.88 1.09
C TYR A 21 6.20 -7.33 2.48
N VAL A 22 4.92 -7.10 2.77
CA VAL A 22 4.40 -6.51 4.01
C VAL A 22 3.58 -7.58 4.73
N GLN A 23 4.00 -7.96 5.93
CA GLN A 23 3.28 -8.92 6.75
C GLN A 23 2.04 -8.31 7.42
N GLN A 24 1.19 -9.17 7.99
CA GLN A 24 0.09 -8.74 8.83
C GLN A 24 0.60 -7.83 9.96
N ARG A 25 -0.11 -6.71 10.20
CA ARG A 25 0.24 -5.62 11.14
C ARG A 25 1.49 -4.81 10.78
N GLU A 26 2.03 -5.00 9.59
CA GLU A 26 3.09 -4.14 9.06
C GLU A 26 2.54 -3.09 8.09
N LEU A 27 3.31 -2.02 7.93
CA LEU A 27 3.04 -0.92 7.02
C LEU A 27 4.33 -0.58 6.27
N ALA A 28 4.24 -0.43 4.96
CA ALA A 28 5.31 0.08 4.11
C ALA A 28 4.81 1.27 3.29
N VAL A 29 5.68 2.26 3.11
CA VAL A 29 5.43 3.41 2.23
C VAL A 29 6.66 3.67 1.39
N THR A 30 6.46 3.88 0.09
CA THR A 30 7.52 4.30 -0.84
C THR A 30 6.95 5.25 -1.89
N SER A 31 7.79 5.73 -2.81
CA SER A 31 7.39 6.59 -3.93
C SER A 31 8.17 6.20 -5.18
N PRO A 32 7.78 6.69 -6.37
CA PRO A 32 8.52 6.43 -7.61
C PRO A 32 9.98 6.92 -7.62
N LYS A 33 10.39 7.71 -6.62
CA LYS A 33 11.79 8.13 -6.44
C LYS A 33 12.68 7.04 -5.85
N ASP A 34 12.09 6.02 -5.23
CA ASP A 34 12.81 4.85 -4.72
C ASP A 34 13.18 3.93 -5.90
N GLY A 35 14.47 3.81 -6.17
CA GLY A 35 14.99 2.94 -7.24
C GLY A 35 15.12 1.47 -6.85
N SER A 36 14.90 1.13 -5.58
CA SER A 36 15.08 -0.24 -5.07
C SER A 36 13.76 -1.03 -5.06
N ILE A 37 12.66 -0.36 -4.73
CA ILE A 37 11.34 -0.99 -4.57
C ILE A 37 10.40 -0.55 -5.69
N SER A 38 9.90 -1.53 -6.44
CA SER A 38 8.93 -1.32 -7.52
C SER A 38 7.55 -1.92 -7.21
N ILE A 39 7.47 -2.85 -6.25
CA ILE A 39 6.24 -3.56 -5.88
C ILE A 39 6.13 -3.59 -4.35
N LEU A 40 4.98 -3.15 -3.83
CA LEU A 40 4.52 -3.48 -2.48
C LEU A 40 3.50 -4.61 -2.59
N GLY A 41 3.63 -5.64 -1.75
CA GLY A 41 2.71 -6.79 -1.76
C GLY A 41 2.43 -7.31 -0.36
N SER A 42 1.28 -7.96 -0.20
CA SER A 42 0.90 -8.72 0.99
C SER A 42 -0.05 -9.83 0.57
N ASP A 43 -0.11 -10.91 1.33
CA ASP A 43 -0.95 -12.08 1.07
C ASP A 43 -1.55 -12.61 2.38
N ASP A 44 -2.25 -13.75 2.32
CA ASP A 44 -2.89 -14.43 3.46
C ASP A 44 -4.02 -13.62 4.14
N ALA A 45 -4.61 -12.68 3.41
CA ALA A 45 -5.72 -11.86 3.88
C ALA A 45 -7.05 -12.64 3.89
N THR A 46 -7.36 -13.31 5.00
CA THR A 46 -8.60 -14.10 5.16
C THR A 46 -9.76 -13.25 5.71
N THR A 47 -9.61 -12.74 6.93
CA THR A 47 -10.55 -11.78 7.57
C THR A 47 -9.97 -10.37 7.72
N CYS A 48 -8.65 -10.29 7.60
CA CYS A 48 -7.87 -9.06 7.54
C CYS A 48 -8.08 -8.35 6.20
N HIS A 49 -7.62 -7.10 6.13
CA HIS A 49 -7.81 -6.23 4.98
C HIS A 49 -6.46 -5.63 4.56
N ILE A 50 -6.10 -5.83 3.29
CA ILE A 50 -4.98 -5.13 2.68
C ILE A 50 -5.48 -3.75 2.23
N VAL A 51 -4.87 -2.70 2.76
CA VAL A 51 -5.23 -1.31 2.45
C VAL A 51 -4.10 -0.66 1.67
N VAL A 52 -4.45 -0.04 0.54
CA VAL A 52 -3.52 0.77 -0.26
C VAL A 52 -4.01 2.22 -0.27
N LEU A 53 -3.17 3.14 0.21
CA LEU A 53 -3.39 4.58 0.08
C LEU A 53 -2.32 5.15 -0.85
N ARG A 54 -2.74 5.84 -1.90
CA ARG A 54 -1.85 6.43 -2.90
C ARG A 54 -2.17 7.90 -3.11
N HIS A 55 -1.17 8.74 -2.94
CA HIS A 55 -1.23 10.14 -3.32
C HIS A 55 -0.84 10.30 -4.80
N THR A 56 -1.76 10.78 -5.63
CA THR A 56 -1.54 10.71 -7.09
C THR A 56 -0.64 11.81 -7.64
N GLY A 57 -0.37 12.87 -6.87
CA GLY A 57 0.50 13.97 -7.31
C GLY A 57 1.98 13.63 -7.31
N ASN A 58 2.43 12.92 -6.28
CA ASN A 58 3.83 12.54 -6.08
C ASN A 58 4.08 11.04 -6.16
N GLY A 59 3.02 10.24 -6.25
CA GLY A 59 3.07 8.79 -6.36
C GLY A 59 3.39 8.07 -5.05
N ALA A 60 3.48 8.78 -3.91
CA ALA A 60 3.64 8.14 -2.61
C ALA A 60 2.54 7.09 -2.43
N THR A 61 2.95 5.85 -2.14
CA THR A 61 2.06 4.70 -2.05
C THR A 61 2.38 3.95 -0.76
N CYS A 62 1.37 3.82 0.08
CA CYS A 62 1.39 3.11 1.34
C CYS A 62 0.57 1.83 1.19
N LEU A 63 1.13 0.70 1.62
CA LEU A 63 0.44 -0.57 1.76
C LEU A 63 0.54 -1.02 3.22
N THR A 64 -0.60 -1.41 3.80
CA THR A 64 -0.68 -1.99 5.13
C THR A 64 -1.59 -3.20 5.13
N HIS A 65 -1.31 -4.16 6.00
CA HIS A 65 -2.14 -5.35 6.21
C HIS A 65 -2.79 -5.26 7.60
N CYS A 66 -4.01 -4.73 7.65
CA CYS A 66 -4.76 -4.50 8.88
C CYS A 66 -5.54 -5.75 9.30
N ASP A 67 -5.45 -6.15 10.57
CA ASP A 67 -6.20 -7.30 11.12
C ASP A 67 -7.30 -6.92 12.12
N GLY A 68 -7.50 -5.62 12.35
CA GLY A 68 -8.50 -5.10 13.27
C GLY A 68 -8.02 -4.97 14.71
N THR A 69 -6.72 -5.14 14.99
CA THR A 69 -6.15 -4.96 16.33
C THR A 69 -6.40 -3.56 16.88
N ASP A 70 -6.04 -2.50 16.15
CA ASP A 70 -6.34 -1.12 16.55
C ASP A 70 -6.47 -0.18 15.34
N THR A 71 -7.54 -0.33 14.57
CA THR A 71 -7.78 0.47 13.37
C THR A 71 -7.82 1.97 13.66
N LYS A 72 -8.20 2.39 14.88
CA LYS A 72 -8.22 3.80 15.27
C LYS A 72 -6.81 4.39 15.37
N ALA A 73 -5.82 3.60 15.76
CA ALA A 73 -4.41 4.00 15.76
C ALA A 73 -3.75 3.78 14.39
N GLU A 74 -4.09 2.71 13.68
CA GLU A 74 -3.50 2.36 12.37
C GLU A 74 -3.81 3.41 11.29
N VAL A 75 -5.05 3.93 11.22
CA VAL A 75 -5.42 4.92 10.20
C VAL A 75 -4.58 6.21 10.29
N PRO A 76 -4.40 6.83 11.46
CA PRO A 76 -3.46 7.95 11.63
C PRO A 76 -2.03 7.62 11.18
N LEU A 77 -1.53 6.41 11.44
CA LEU A 77 -0.19 6.00 10.98
C LEU A 77 -0.11 6.00 9.46
N ILE A 78 -1.09 5.40 8.77
CA ILE A 78 -1.19 5.40 7.30
C ILE A 78 -1.21 6.84 6.74
N MET A 79 -2.03 7.70 7.33
CA MET A 79 -2.17 9.09 6.88
C MET A 79 -0.87 9.88 7.07
N ASN A 80 -0.18 9.69 8.21
CA ASN A 80 1.08 10.36 8.50
C ASN A 80 2.20 9.87 7.57
N SER A 81 2.25 8.57 7.26
CA SER A 81 3.22 7.96 6.34
C SER A 81 3.10 8.50 4.92
N ILE A 82 1.90 8.79 4.41
CA ILE A 82 1.74 9.43 3.10
C ILE A 82 2.07 10.92 3.15
N LYS A 83 1.66 11.61 4.23
CA LYS A 83 1.89 13.06 4.39
C LYS A 83 3.35 13.42 4.66
N SER A 84 4.22 12.46 5.00
CA SER A 84 5.66 12.72 5.13
C SER A 84 6.33 13.05 3.78
N PHE A 85 5.67 12.75 2.65
CA PHE A 85 6.13 13.13 1.31
C PHE A 85 5.64 14.55 0.97
N SER A 86 6.56 15.52 0.98
CA SER A 86 6.25 16.94 0.75
C SER A 86 6.24 17.34 -0.73
N ASP A 87 7.00 16.62 -1.57
CA ASP A 87 7.06 16.88 -3.01
C ASP A 87 5.68 16.81 -3.63
N HIS A 88 5.30 17.81 -4.45
CA HIS A 88 4.03 17.85 -5.19
C HIS A 88 2.80 17.49 -4.34
N ALA A 89 2.83 17.76 -3.02
CA ALA A 89 1.77 17.39 -2.09
C ALA A 89 0.44 18.13 -2.35
N GLN A 90 0.47 19.21 -3.15
CA GLN A 90 -0.72 19.97 -3.56
C GLN A 90 -1.27 19.51 -4.91
N CYS A 91 -0.57 18.64 -5.62
CA CYS A 91 -1.00 18.10 -6.91
C CYS A 91 -1.74 16.78 -6.69
N GLY A 92 -2.69 16.45 -7.58
CA GLY A 92 -3.41 15.18 -7.46
C GLY A 92 -4.42 15.17 -6.30
N ARG A 93 -4.58 14.00 -5.68
CA ARG A 93 -5.48 13.74 -4.55
C ARG A 93 -4.96 12.59 -3.69
#